data_AF-Q677G3-F1
#
_entry.id   AF-Q677G3-F1
#
_cell.length_a   1.000
_cell.length_b   1.000
_cell.length_c   1.000
_cell.angle_alpha   90.00
_cell.angle_beta   90.00
_cell.angle_gamma   90.00
#
_symmetry.space_group_name_H-M   'P 1'
#
loop_
_entity.id
_entity.type
_entity.pdbx_description
1 polymer ?
#
loop_
_entity_poly.entity_id
_entity_poly.type
_entity_poly.pdbx_seq_one_letter_code
_entity_poly.pdbx_strand_id
1 'polypeptide(L)'
;GGIKREQTPVPSQISTHTSNGGSETDIYKMVLDVFQEPSSLASDHGVHVDEVVKRLGLPEKKIKEAIDYHVDTGHIYSTIDDYHFKAT
;
A
#
# COMPACT_ATOMS: atom_id res chain seq x y z
N GLY A 1 -1.91 46.85 -13.75
CA GLY A 1 -1.17 45.58 -13.88
C GLY A 1 -2.02 44.49 -13.28
N GLY A 2 -2.49 43.55 -14.10
CA GLY A 2 -3.22 42.38 -13.64
C GLY A 2 -2.29 41.19 -13.53
N ILE A 3 -2.51 40.32 -12.54
CA ILE A 3 -2.45 38.87 -12.72
C ILE A 3 -3.44 38.21 -11.75
N LYS A 4 -4.43 37.58 -12.36
CA LYS A 4 -5.36 36.58 -11.83
C LYS A 4 -4.53 35.33 -11.49
N ARG A 5 -4.63 34.81 -10.26
CA ARG A 5 -4.06 33.49 -9.93
C ARG A 5 -5.11 32.43 -10.21
N GLU A 6 -4.77 31.57 -11.14
CA GLU A 6 -5.62 30.51 -11.67
C GLU A 6 -5.51 29.27 -10.80
N GLN A 7 -6.66 28.64 -10.53
CA GLN A 7 -6.79 27.35 -9.88
C GLN A 7 -6.17 26.27 -10.77
N THR A 8 -5.46 25.32 -10.16
CA THR A 8 -5.27 23.99 -10.76
C THR A 8 -6.07 23.01 -9.90
N PRO A 9 -7.08 22.32 -10.44
CA PRO A 9 -7.70 21.22 -9.72
C PRO A 9 -6.67 20.10 -9.66
N VAL A 10 -6.19 19.75 -8.47
CA VAL A 10 -5.51 18.45 -8.32
C VAL A 10 -6.57 17.38 -8.61
N PRO A 11 -6.37 16.50 -9.60
CA PRO A 11 -7.23 15.34 -9.71
C PRO A 11 -6.84 14.44 -8.54
N SER A 12 -7.66 14.45 -7.48
CA SER A 12 -7.70 13.34 -6.53
C SER A 12 -8.18 12.13 -7.32
N GLN A 13 -7.25 11.41 -7.96
CA GLN A 13 -7.51 10.06 -8.43
C GLN A 13 -7.66 9.20 -7.19
N ILE A 14 -8.89 9.22 -6.66
CA ILE A 14 -9.41 8.16 -5.83
C ILE A 14 -9.31 6.91 -6.70
N SER A 15 -8.26 6.12 -6.48
CA SER A 15 -8.21 4.76 -6.99
C SER A 15 -9.32 4.00 -6.29
N THR A 16 -10.48 3.99 -6.93
CA THR A 16 -11.51 2.97 -6.77
C THR A 16 -10.83 1.62 -6.98
N HIS A 17 -10.36 0.99 -5.92
CA HIS A 17 -10.09 -0.44 -5.93
C HIS A 17 -11.45 -1.13 -5.88
N THR A 18 -11.93 -1.44 -7.08
CA THR A 18 -13.11 -2.23 -7.37
C THR A 18 -13.03 -3.53 -6.57
N SER A 19 -13.90 -3.69 -5.57
CA SER A 19 -14.15 -4.99 -4.95
C SER A 19 -14.80 -5.90 -5.99
N ASN A 20 -14.09 -6.91 -6.50
CA ASN A 20 -14.69 -8.21 -6.88
C ASN A 20 -13.65 -9.26 -7.33
N GLY A 21 -13.33 -10.20 -6.43
CA GLY A 21 -13.09 -11.62 -6.70
C GLY A 21 -12.01 -12.09 -7.70
N GLY A 22 -10.98 -12.74 -7.16
CA GLY A 22 -10.81 -14.16 -7.49
C GLY A 22 -9.49 -14.65 -8.08
N SER A 23 -8.33 -14.27 -7.54
CA SER A 23 -7.08 -15.03 -7.70
C SER A 23 -6.10 -14.73 -6.57
N GLU A 24 -5.25 -15.70 -6.20
CA GLU A 24 -4.20 -15.50 -5.18
C GLU A 24 -3.27 -14.34 -5.57
N THR A 25 -3.04 -14.19 -6.88
CA THR A 25 -2.37 -13.06 -7.52
C THR A 25 -2.98 -11.69 -7.19
N ASP A 26 -4.29 -11.62 -6.92
CA ASP A 26 -4.92 -10.36 -6.50
C ASP A 26 -4.51 -9.97 -5.08
N ILE A 27 -4.31 -10.93 -4.17
CA ILE A 27 -3.94 -10.63 -2.78
C ILE A 27 -2.51 -10.09 -2.73
N TYR A 28 -1.55 -10.74 -3.40
CA TYR A 28 -0.17 -10.24 -3.47
C TYR A 28 -0.15 -8.81 -4.03
N LYS A 29 -0.83 -8.58 -5.16
CA LYS A 29 -0.90 -7.24 -5.75
C LYS A 29 -1.55 -6.21 -4.80
N MET A 30 -2.68 -6.53 -4.19
CA MET A 30 -3.36 -5.61 -3.25
C MET A 30 -2.48 -5.27 -2.05
N VAL A 31 -1.76 -6.24 -1.51
CA VAL A 31 -0.82 -6.03 -0.40
C VAL A 31 0.34 -5.14 -0.83
N LEU A 32 0.93 -5.40 -2.00
CA LEU A 32 2.01 -4.57 -2.54
C LEU A 32 1.55 -3.13 -2.81
N ASP A 33 0.36 -2.96 -3.38
CA ASP A 33 -0.22 -1.65 -3.69
C ASP A 33 -0.32 -0.78 -2.43
N VAL A 34 -0.65 -1.36 -1.26
CA VAL A 34 -0.68 -0.63 0.03
C VAL A 34 0.71 -0.09 0.40
N PHE A 35 1.78 -0.87 0.22
CA PHE A 35 3.14 -0.42 0.52
C PHE A 35 3.69 0.60 -0.49
N GLN A 36 3.15 0.60 -1.72
CA GLN A 36 3.49 1.54 -2.79
C GLN A 36 2.69 2.86 -2.75
N GLU A 37 1.69 2.97 -1.86
CA GLU A 37 0.95 4.22 -1.70
C GLU A 37 1.88 5.37 -1.28
N PRO A 38 1.66 6.61 -1.78
CA PRO A 38 2.51 7.75 -1.43
C PRO A 38 2.62 8.00 0.08
N SER A 39 1.56 7.75 0.84
CA SER A 39 1.54 7.86 2.30
C SER A 39 2.41 6.81 2.98
N SER A 40 2.44 5.58 2.44
CA SER A 40 3.26 4.48 2.92
C SER A 40 4.74 4.72 2.63
N LEU A 41 5.05 5.22 1.43
CA LEU A 41 6.42 5.59 1.02
C LEU A 41 6.97 6.78 1.82
N ALA A 42 6.11 7.75 2.14
CA ALA A 42 6.45 8.90 2.96
C ALA A 42 6.63 8.56 4.45
N SER A 43 6.17 7.38 4.90
CA SER A 43 6.39 6.93 6.29
C SER A 43 7.84 6.52 6.50
N ASP A 44 8.52 7.14 7.47
CA ASP A 44 9.90 6.79 7.84
C ASP A 44 10.00 5.34 8.33
N HIS A 45 8.98 4.86 9.04
CA HIS A 45 8.92 3.54 9.66
C HIS A 45 8.12 2.52 8.84
N GLY A 46 7.64 2.89 7.65
CA GLY A 46 6.81 2.02 6.84
C GLY A 46 5.39 1.82 7.37
N VAL A 47 4.80 0.68 7.01
CA VAL A 47 3.42 0.33 7.33
C VAL A 47 3.40 -0.93 8.18
N HIS A 48 2.60 -0.89 9.25
CA HIS A 48 2.42 -2.03 10.14
C HIS A 48 1.45 -3.06 9.54
N VAL A 49 1.68 -4.36 9.76
CA VAL A 49 0.81 -5.44 9.24
C VAL A 49 -0.67 -5.22 9.58
N ASP A 50 -0.98 -4.86 10.84
CA ASP A 50 -2.37 -4.61 11.26
C ASP A 50 -3.08 -3.51 10.46
N GLU A 51 -2.33 -2.53 9.97
CA GLU A 51 -2.89 -1.48 9.14
C GLU A 51 -3.29 -2.02 7.77
N VAL A 52 -2.46 -2.87 7.17
CA VAL A 52 -2.77 -3.57 5.92
C VAL A 52 -4.00 -4.45 6.09
N VAL A 53 -4.09 -5.17 7.22
CA VAL A 53 -5.27 -6.00 7.58
C VAL A 53 -6.53 -5.15 7.66
N LYS A 54 -6.47 -4.01 8.34
CA LYS A 54 -7.61 -3.09 8.46
C LYS A 54 -8.03 -2.48 7.12
N ARG A 55 -7.07 -2.09 6.27
CA ARG A 55 -7.34 -1.48 4.96
C ARG A 55 -7.96 -2.46 3.98
N LEU A 56 -7.43 -3.69 3.90
CA LEU A 56 -7.88 -4.68 2.93
C LEU A 56 -9.08 -5.51 3.41
N GLY A 57 -9.29 -5.62 4.72
CA GLY A 57 -10.38 -6.42 5.29
C GLY A 57 -10.24 -7.93 5.01
N LEU A 58 -9.03 -8.38 4.67
CA LEU A 58 -8.72 -9.78 4.36
C LEU A 58 -8.17 -10.52 5.59
N PRO A 59 -8.21 -11.87 5.61
CA PRO A 59 -7.64 -12.65 6.70
C PRO A 59 -6.16 -12.32 6.93
N GLU A 60 -5.78 -12.03 8.18
CA GLU A 60 -4.41 -11.67 8.56
C GLU A 60 -3.38 -12.68 8.05
N LYS A 61 -3.68 -13.97 8.16
CA LYS A 61 -2.80 -15.03 7.65
C LYS A 61 -2.48 -14.86 6.16
N LYS A 62 -3.47 -14.52 5.32
CA LYS A 62 -3.28 -14.33 3.88
C LYS A 62 -2.45 -13.10 3.56
N ILE A 63 -2.60 -12.04 4.37
CA ILE A 63 -1.79 -10.83 4.24
C ILE A 63 -0.34 -11.11 4.64
N LYS A 64 -0.12 -11.83 5.75
CA LYS A 64 1.23 -12.24 6.17
C LYS A 64 1.91 -13.12 5.11
N GLU A 65 1.21 -14.12 4.56
CA GLU A 65 1.71 -14.94 3.44
C GLU A 65 2.11 -14.07 2.24
N ALA A 66 1.35 -13.02 1.92
CA ALA A 66 1.67 -12.10 0.84
C ALA A 66 2.85 -11.17 1.17
N ILE A 67 2.94 -10.68 2.40
CA ILE A 67 4.08 -9.88 2.88
C ILE A 67 5.36 -10.71 2.78
N ASP A 68 5.36 -11.93 3.30
CA ASP A 68 6.51 -12.84 3.24
C ASP A 68 6.96 -13.07 1.79
N TYR A 69 6.03 -13.32 0.87
CA TYR A 69 6.33 -13.41 -0.55
C TYR A 69 7.00 -12.14 -1.11
N HIS A 70 6.52 -10.95 -0.73
CA HIS A 70 7.09 -9.68 -1.18
C HIS A 70 8.46 -9.38 -0.56
N VAL A 71 8.71 -9.86 0.66
CA VAL A 71 10.03 -9.82 1.29
C VAL A 71 11.00 -10.74 0.54
N ASP A 72 10.61 -12.00 0.32
CA ASP A 72 11.42 -13.00 -0.38
C ASP A 72 11.76 -12.59 -1.83
N THR A 73 10.83 -11.91 -2.51
CA THR A 73 11.03 -11.40 -3.87
C THR A 73 11.72 -10.03 -3.92
N GLY A 74 11.96 -9.40 -2.77
CA GLY A 74 12.68 -8.12 -2.66
C GLY A 74 11.85 -6.88 -3.00
N HIS A 75 10.52 -7.00 -3.09
CA HIS A 75 9.62 -5.86 -3.32
C HIS A 75 9.44 -4.99 -2.08
N ILE A 76 9.51 -5.59 -0.89
CA ILE A 76 9.43 -4.88 0.40
C ILE A 76 10.51 -5.42 1.37
N TYR A 77 10.79 -4.67 2.42
CA TYR A 77 11.71 -5.06 3.49
C TYR A 77 11.21 -4.59 4.87
N SER A 78 11.56 -5.33 5.92
CA SER A 78 11.30 -4.94 7.31
C SER A 78 12.19 -3.76 7.71
N THR A 79 11.65 -2.83 8.50
CA THR A 79 12.34 -1.59 8.87
C THR A 79 12.81 -1.59 10.32
N ILE A 80 11.94 -1.20 11.24
CA ILE A 80 12.24 -1.06 12.67
C ILE A 80 12.01 -2.35 13.45
N ASP A 81 11.15 -3.24 12.95
CA ASP A 81 10.84 -4.55 13.51
C ASP A 81 10.25 -5.47 12.44
N ASP A 82 9.86 -6.68 12.86
CA ASP A 82 9.31 -7.73 11.99
C ASP A 82 7.84 -7.49 11.57
N TYR A 83 7.23 -6.38 11.98
CA TYR A 83 5.85 -6.04 11.66
C TYR A 83 5.71 -4.75 10.85
N HIS A 84 6.81 -4.01 10.64
CA HIS A 84 6.84 -2.76 9.88
C HIS A 84 7.62 -2.89 8.58
N PHE A 85 6.92 -2.75 7.45
CA PHE A 85 7.51 -2.97 6.13
C PHE A 85 7.46 -1.72 5.24
N LYS A 86 8.47 -1.56 4.38
CA LYS A 86 8.53 -0.55 3.32
C LYS A 86 8.79 -1.19 1.98
N ALA A 87 8.24 -0.57 0.93
CA ALA A 87 8.63 -0.86 -0.44
C ALA A 87 10.07 -0.44 -0.72
N THR A 88 10.76 -1.25 -1.54
CA THR A 88 12.11 -1.02 -2.06
C THR A 88 12.13 0.04 -3.16
#